data_AF-A0A3B4GXY1-F1
#
_entry.id   AF-A0A3B4GXY1-F1
#
_cell.length_a   1.000
_cell.length_b   1.000
_cell.length_c   1.000
_cell.angle_alpha   90.00
_cell.angle_beta   90.00
_cell.angle_gamma   90.00
#
_symmetry.space_group_name_H-M   'P 1'
#
loop_
_entity.id
_entity.type
_entity.pdbx_description
1 polymer ?
#
loop_
_entity_poly.entity_id
_entity_poly.type
_entity_poly.pdbx_seq_one_letter_code
_entity_poly.pdbx_strand_id
1 'polypeptide(L)'
;MSLQFFGWEVTYDDESPSVELTASQAPKDKGVYTMYHGTSIANARLILASGFQQSQGGMLGKGVYVSRDKKKAERYPLNNSPADRVVLKLHVRVGRVKRIDKDNHPMQYTWSTQGYDTAWVPPNCGMKAVPSGLEEDCVFDPKRVTVRIICLYLTISPASSFVTPTLCMSFFTTFINFLYCLPLFLLHGSSLSTLMYPQSLLSPCPKYLSLASPTLSPKHST
;
A
#
# COMPACT_ATOMS: atom_id res chain seq x y z
N MET A 1 -15.42 1.78 35.42
CA MET A 1 -16.11 2.34 34.24
C MET A 1 -15.55 1.63 33.02
N SER A 2 -16.39 1.04 32.18
CA SER A 2 -15.99 0.39 30.93
C SER A 2 -16.25 1.33 29.76
N LEU A 3 -15.22 1.65 28.97
CA LEU A 3 -15.37 2.33 27.69
C LEU A 3 -15.93 1.33 26.68
N GLN A 4 -17.17 1.53 26.27
CA GLN A 4 -17.79 0.74 25.21
C GLN A 4 -17.38 1.36 23.87
N PHE A 5 -16.49 0.67 23.15
CA PHE A 5 -15.98 1.11 21.86
C PHE A 5 -16.96 0.70 20.76
N PHE A 6 -17.50 1.67 20.03
CA PHE A 6 -18.27 1.43 18.81
C PHE A 6 -17.28 1.40 17.66
N GLY A 7 -17.04 0.21 17.10
CA GLY A 7 -16.15 0.04 15.96
C GLY A 7 -16.63 0.84 14.76
N TRP A 8 -15.68 1.32 13.95
CA TRP A 8 -15.98 1.89 12.64
C TRP A 8 -16.23 0.73 11.65
N GLU A 9 -17.38 0.76 10.99
CA GLU A 9 -17.67 -0.13 9.87
C GLU A 9 -17.12 0.50 8.59
N VAL A 10 -16.21 -0.21 7.91
CA VAL A 10 -15.69 0.20 6.62
C VAL A 10 -16.64 -0.34 5.56
N THR A 11 -17.49 0.52 5.00
CA THR A 11 -18.27 0.19 3.81
C THR A 11 -17.44 0.55 2.58
N TYR A 12 -17.07 -0.47 1.81
CA TYR A 12 -16.49 -0.29 0.49
C TYR A 12 -17.64 -0.04 -0.49
N ASP A 13 -17.76 1.18 -1.01
CA ASP A 13 -18.81 1.58 -1.98
C ASP A 13 -18.61 0.97 -3.39
N ASP A 14 -17.74 -0.04 -3.52
CA ASP A 14 -17.50 -0.78 -4.73
C ASP A 14 -17.83 -2.26 -4.54
N GLU A 15 -19.01 -2.67 -5.00
CA GLU A 15 -19.32 -4.05 -5.42
C GLU A 15 -18.45 -4.51 -6.61
N SER A 16 -17.19 -4.08 -6.70
CA SER A 16 -16.20 -4.87 -7.42
C SER A 16 -15.71 -5.89 -6.42
N PRO A 17 -16.07 -7.18 -6.55
CA PRO A 17 -15.44 -8.20 -5.73
C PRO A 17 -13.94 -7.98 -5.92
N SER A 18 -13.22 -7.72 -4.83
CA SER A 18 -11.78 -7.71 -4.82
C SER A 18 -11.35 -9.13 -5.13
N VAL A 19 -11.41 -9.50 -6.41
CA VAL A 19 -10.95 -10.76 -6.92
C VAL A 19 -9.46 -10.70 -6.69
N GLU A 20 -9.01 -11.30 -5.60
CA GLU A 20 -7.60 -11.57 -5.37
C GLU A 20 -7.15 -12.55 -6.45
N LEU A 21 -6.87 -12.03 -7.64
CA LEU A 21 -6.22 -12.80 -8.67
C LEU A 21 -4.84 -13.18 -8.15
N THR A 22 -4.58 -14.47 -8.13
CA THR A 22 -3.26 -14.99 -7.78
C THR A 22 -2.27 -14.68 -8.90
N ALA A 23 -0.98 -14.73 -8.59
CA ALA A 23 0.10 -14.42 -9.54
C ALA A 23 0.06 -15.23 -10.85
N SER A 24 -0.59 -16.40 -10.84
CA SER A 24 -0.70 -17.26 -12.01
C SER A 24 -1.83 -16.91 -12.97
N GLN A 25 -2.72 -15.97 -12.60
CA GLN A 25 -3.91 -15.65 -13.37
C GLN A 25 -3.70 -14.45 -14.29
N ALA A 26 -4.30 -14.46 -15.47
CA ALA A 26 -4.27 -13.31 -16.36
C ALA A 26 -5.06 -12.14 -15.73
N PRO A 27 -4.49 -10.92 -15.64
CA PRO A 27 -5.22 -9.75 -15.20
C PRO A 27 -6.34 -9.44 -16.20
N LYS A 28 -7.47 -8.97 -15.68
CA LYS A 28 -8.59 -8.49 -16.46
C LYS A 28 -8.49 -6.98 -16.57
N ASP A 29 -8.85 -6.46 -17.75
CA ASP A 29 -8.94 -5.03 -17.97
C ASP A 29 -9.86 -4.37 -16.93
N LYS A 30 -9.45 -3.17 -16.50
CA LYS A 30 -10.10 -2.36 -15.45
C LYS A 30 -10.14 -3.03 -14.08
N GLY A 31 -9.40 -4.12 -13.89
CA GLY A 31 -9.27 -4.80 -12.62
C GLY A 31 -8.57 -3.95 -11.56
N VAL A 32 -8.82 -4.34 -10.31
CA VAL A 32 -8.18 -3.78 -9.13
C VAL A 32 -7.59 -4.94 -8.34
N TYR A 33 -6.28 -4.89 -8.09
CA TYR A 33 -5.57 -6.02 -7.49
C TYR A 33 -4.73 -5.60 -6.29
N THR A 34 -4.66 -6.52 -5.32
CA THR A 34 -3.60 -6.53 -4.33
C THR A 34 -2.29 -6.95 -5.01
N MET A 35 -1.29 -6.09 -4.97
CA MET A 35 0.04 -6.35 -5.52
C MET A 35 1.13 -5.93 -4.54
N TYR A 36 2.38 -6.24 -4.85
CA TYR A 36 3.53 -6.06 -3.98
C TYR A 36 4.67 -5.38 -4.72
N HIS A 37 5.36 -4.49 -4.01
CA HIS A 37 6.59 -3.84 -4.48
C HIS A 37 7.66 -3.95 -3.40
N GLY A 38 8.76 -4.62 -3.73
CA GLY A 38 9.95 -4.69 -2.87
C GLY A 38 10.85 -3.48 -3.09
N THR A 39 11.27 -2.84 -2.01
CA THR A 39 12.13 -1.65 -2.07
C THR A 39 12.96 -1.51 -0.79
N SER A 40 13.86 -0.52 -0.75
CA SER A 40 14.64 -0.25 0.47
C SER A 40 13.81 0.51 1.51
N ILE A 41 14.22 0.47 2.79
CA ILE A 41 13.56 1.25 3.85
C ILE A 41 13.55 2.75 3.50
N ALA A 42 14.67 3.26 2.99
CA ALA A 42 14.78 4.67 2.58
C ALA A 42 13.80 5.02 1.46
N ASN A 43 13.72 4.19 0.41
CA ASN A 43 12.79 4.42 -0.70
C ASN A 43 11.33 4.28 -0.27
N ALA A 44 11.02 3.34 0.63
CA ALA A 44 9.67 3.21 1.18
C ALA A 44 9.24 4.50 1.89
N ARG A 45 10.11 5.14 2.68
CA ARG A 45 9.82 6.45 3.30
C ARG A 45 9.53 7.52 2.26
N LEU A 46 10.30 7.58 1.17
CA LEU A 46 10.07 8.53 0.08
C LEU A 46 8.73 8.28 -0.64
N ILE A 47 8.39 7.02 -0.90
CA ILE A 47 7.13 6.62 -1.53
C ILE A 47 5.94 7.00 -0.63
N LEU A 48 6.05 6.83 0.68
CA LEU A 48 4.99 7.21 1.61
C LEU A 48 4.82 8.74 1.70
N ALA A 49 5.91 9.48 1.60
CA ALA A 49 5.89 10.94 1.72
C ALA A 49 5.44 11.64 0.42
N SER A 50 5.88 11.14 -0.74
CA SER A 50 5.70 11.82 -2.04
C SER A 50 4.99 10.99 -3.11
N GLY A 51 4.59 9.76 -2.77
CA GLY A 51 4.01 8.82 -3.73
C GLY A 51 5.05 8.10 -4.57
N PHE A 52 4.58 7.18 -5.42
CA PHE A 52 5.44 6.51 -6.39
C PHE A 52 5.89 7.48 -7.49
N GLN A 53 7.09 7.24 -8.01
CA GLN A 53 7.60 7.84 -9.23
C GLN A 53 7.86 6.74 -10.26
N GLN A 54 7.78 7.09 -11.54
CA GLN A 54 8.13 6.15 -12.61
C GLN A 54 9.64 5.84 -12.53
N SER A 55 10.01 4.58 -12.72
CA SER A 55 11.39 4.23 -13.04
C SER A 55 11.80 4.89 -14.36
N GLN A 56 13.11 5.11 -14.55
CA GLN A 56 13.64 5.63 -15.82
C GLN A 56 13.62 4.57 -16.95
N GLY A 57 13.39 3.30 -16.62
CA GLY A 57 13.38 2.18 -17.55
C GLY A 57 13.12 0.85 -16.86
N GLY A 58 13.57 -0.23 -17.50
CA GLY A 58 13.31 -1.61 -17.12
C GLY A 58 12.83 -2.41 -18.32
N MET A 59 12.59 -3.71 -18.15
CA MET A 59 12.26 -4.59 -19.27
C MET A 59 10.93 -4.27 -19.97
N LEU A 60 10.05 -3.51 -19.32
CA LEU A 60 8.78 -3.01 -19.87
C LEU A 60 8.80 -1.48 -20.05
N GLY A 61 9.98 -0.85 -20.02
CA GLY A 61 10.12 0.61 -20.08
C GLY A 61 9.82 1.29 -18.75
N LYS A 62 9.47 2.59 -18.81
CA LYS A 62 9.20 3.41 -17.62
C LYS A 62 7.87 3.07 -16.96
N GLY A 63 7.86 3.03 -15.63
CA GLY A 63 6.64 2.84 -14.85
C GLY A 63 6.92 2.39 -13.43
N VAL A 64 5.88 1.95 -12.72
CA VAL A 64 5.97 1.36 -11.39
C VAL A 64 5.86 -0.15 -11.53
N TYR A 65 6.94 -0.84 -11.18
CA TYR A 65 7.04 -2.30 -11.27
C TYR A 65 6.43 -2.94 -10.03
N VAL A 66 5.46 -3.83 -10.23
CA VAL A 66 4.75 -4.51 -9.16
C VAL A 66 4.55 -5.98 -9.53
N SER A 67 4.25 -6.81 -8.54
CA SER A 67 3.96 -8.23 -8.75
C SER A 67 2.88 -8.69 -7.79
N ARG A 68 2.02 -9.59 -8.22
CA ARG A 68 1.10 -10.36 -7.39
C ARG A 68 1.83 -11.47 -6.61
N ASP A 69 3.03 -11.85 -7.02
CA ASP A 69 3.91 -12.74 -6.25
C ASP A 69 4.66 -11.95 -5.16
N LYS A 70 4.17 -12.09 -3.93
CA LYS A 70 4.79 -11.48 -2.75
C LYS A 70 6.24 -11.96 -2.53
N LYS A 71 6.53 -13.25 -2.73
CA LYS A 71 7.89 -13.81 -2.54
C LYS A 71 8.84 -13.27 -3.60
N LYS A 72 8.35 -12.98 -4.81
CA LYS A 72 9.14 -12.26 -5.82
C LYS A 72 9.52 -10.88 -5.29
N ALA A 73 8.55 -10.10 -4.81
CA ALA A 73 8.79 -8.74 -4.30
C ALA A 73 9.77 -8.71 -3.12
N GLU A 74 9.70 -9.68 -2.19
CA GLU A 74 10.60 -9.79 -1.02
C GLU A 74 12.10 -9.85 -1.38
N ARG A 75 12.44 -10.29 -2.60
CA ARG A 75 13.83 -10.37 -3.05
C ARG A 75 14.42 -9.04 -3.48
N TYR A 76 13.60 -7.99 -3.67
CA TYR A 76 14.06 -6.71 -4.16
C TYR A 76 14.26 -5.69 -3.03
N PRO A 77 15.29 -4.82 -3.14
CA PRO A 77 16.29 -4.80 -4.21
C PRO A 77 17.33 -5.93 -4.07
N LEU A 78 17.70 -6.58 -5.18
CA LEU A 78 18.53 -7.79 -5.18
C LEU A 78 19.91 -7.61 -4.53
N ASN A 79 20.48 -6.41 -4.64
CA ASN A 79 21.82 -6.09 -4.16
C ASN A 79 21.82 -5.48 -2.74
N ASN A 80 20.66 -5.33 -2.11
CA ASN A 80 20.56 -4.82 -0.74
C ASN A 80 20.60 -5.97 0.27
N SER A 81 21.09 -5.71 1.48
CA SER A 81 20.95 -6.65 2.61
C SER A 81 19.47 -6.93 2.89
N PRO A 82 19.07 -8.18 3.26
CA PRO A 82 17.71 -8.46 3.69
C PRO A 82 17.17 -7.51 4.77
N ALA A 83 18.04 -7.02 5.66
CA ALA A 83 17.67 -6.09 6.72
C ALA A 83 17.24 -4.69 6.22
N ASP A 84 17.59 -4.32 4.98
CA ASP A 84 17.18 -3.06 4.35
C ASP A 84 15.98 -3.25 3.39
N ARG A 85 15.49 -4.48 3.20
CA ARG A 85 14.37 -4.75 2.30
C ARG A 85 13.05 -4.64 3.02
N VAL A 86 12.09 -3.99 2.38
CA VAL A 86 10.70 -3.94 2.82
C VAL A 86 9.78 -4.20 1.63
N VAL A 87 8.60 -4.74 1.90
CA VAL A 87 7.58 -4.96 0.87
C VAL A 87 6.38 -4.09 1.15
N LEU A 88 5.99 -3.31 0.15
CA LEU A 88 4.75 -2.53 0.18
C LEU A 88 3.62 -3.39 -0.39
N LYS A 89 2.53 -3.56 0.38
CA LYS A 89 1.26 -4.09 -0.13
C LYS A 89 0.48 -2.94 -0.75
N LEU A 90 0.07 -3.13 -1.99
CA LEU A 90 -0.47 -2.10 -2.86
C LEU A 90 -1.88 -2.47 -3.28
N HIS A 91 -2.70 -1.45 -3.50
CA HIS A 91 -3.94 -1.54 -4.22
C HIS A 91 -3.71 -0.88 -5.58
N VAL A 92 -3.80 -1.67 -6.66
CA VAL A 92 -3.40 -1.25 -8.00
C VAL A 92 -4.58 -1.32 -8.94
N ARG A 93 -4.90 -0.18 -9.57
CA ARG A 93 -5.89 -0.11 -10.66
C ARG A 93 -5.18 -0.33 -12.00
N VAL A 94 -5.32 -1.51 -12.59
CA VAL A 94 -4.48 -1.87 -13.76
C VAL A 94 -4.94 -1.22 -15.07
N GLY A 95 -6.19 -0.76 -15.16
CA GLY A 95 -6.72 -0.15 -16.38
C GLY A 95 -6.67 -1.13 -17.56
N ARG A 96 -6.33 -0.64 -18.76
CA ARG A 96 -6.12 -1.48 -19.96
C ARG A 96 -4.77 -2.19 -19.88
N VAL A 97 -4.76 -3.52 -19.96
CA VAL A 97 -3.55 -4.32 -19.80
C VAL A 97 -3.02 -4.82 -21.14
N LYS A 98 -1.74 -4.58 -21.41
CA LYS A 98 -1.03 -5.19 -22.54
C LYS A 98 -0.24 -6.40 -22.06
N ARG A 99 -0.59 -7.58 -22.57
CA ARG A 99 0.24 -8.78 -22.44
C ARG A 99 1.53 -8.63 -23.26
N ILE A 100 2.67 -8.89 -22.64
CA ILE A 100 4.03 -8.92 -23.22
C ILE A 100 4.62 -10.29 -22.90
N ASP A 101 4.61 -11.22 -23.85
CA ASP A 101 4.86 -12.65 -23.59
C ASP A 101 5.95 -13.27 -24.46
N LYS A 102 6.77 -12.44 -25.11
CA LYS A 102 7.95 -12.85 -25.86
C LYS A 102 9.03 -11.78 -25.83
N ASP A 103 10.27 -12.21 -26.00
CA ASP A 103 11.38 -11.27 -26.21
C ASP A 103 11.15 -10.47 -27.50
N ASN A 104 11.62 -9.22 -27.52
CA ASN A 104 11.44 -8.30 -28.65
C ASN A 104 9.96 -8.11 -29.03
N HIS A 105 9.06 -8.10 -28.04
CA HIS A 105 7.66 -7.82 -28.30
C HIS A 105 7.53 -6.40 -28.90
N PRO A 106 6.79 -6.19 -30.00
CA PRO A 106 6.75 -4.91 -30.72
C PRO A 106 6.25 -3.73 -29.87
N MET A 107 5.52 -4.04 -28.79
CA MET A 107 5.01 -3.06 -27.83
C MET A 107 5.70 -3.09 -26.47
N GLN A 108 6.84 -3.78 -26.31
CA GLN A 108 7.52 -3.97 -25.01
C GLN A 108 7.82 -2.64 -24.30
N TYR A 109 8.14 -1.59 -25.06
CA TYR A 109 8.49 -0.27 -24.53
C TYR A 109 7.51 0.84 -24.94
N THR A 110 6.50 0.53 -25.76
CA THR A 110 5.58 1.52 -26.36
C THR A 110 4.11 1.27 -26.01
N TRP A 111 3.81 0.27 -25.17
CA TRP A 111 2.44 -0.04 -24.76
C TRP A 111 1.68 1.16 -24.17
N SER A 112 2.36 2.02 -23.41
CA SER A 112 1.73 3.19 -22.79
C SER A 112 1.32 4.26 -23.78
N THR A 113 2.15 4.57 -24.78
CA THR A 113 1.80 5.53 -25.85
C THR A 113 0.71 4.98 -26.79
N GLN A 114 0.49 3.67 -26.76
CA GLN A 114 -0.58 2.98 -27.48
C GLN A 114 -1.87 2.86 -26.64
N GLY A 115 -1.96 3.59 -25.53
CA GLY A 115 -3.17 3.72 -24.72
C GLY A 115 -3.42 2.58 -23.73
N TYR A 116 -2.39 1.79 -23.41
CA TYR A 116 -2.44 0.81 -22.32
C TYR A 116 -1.94 1.44 -21.02
N ASP A 117 -2.53 1.01 -19.92
CA ASP A 117 -2.27 1.55 -18.58
C ASP A 117 -1.25 0.72 -17.81
N THR A 118 -1.20 -0.58 -18.13
CA THR A 118 -0.28 -1.56 -17.54
C THR A 118 0.25 -2.49 -18.62
N ALA A 119 1.56 -2.78 -18.61
CA ALA A 119 2.11 -3.94 -19.29
C ALA A 119 2.26 -5.11 -18.32
N TRP A 120 1.95 -6.33 -18.78
CA TRP A 120 1.98 -7.54 -17.98
C TRP A 120 2.72 -8.65 -18.69
N VAL A 121 3.68 -9.26 -17.99
CA VAL A 121 4.39 -10.47 -18.42
C VAL A 121 3.75 -11.67 -17.73
N PRO A 122 3.21 -12.65 -18.49
CA PRO A 122 2.68 -13.88 -17.92
C PRO A 122 3.77 -14.74 -17.28
N PRO A 123 3.44 -15.51 -16.23
CA PRO A 123 4.36 -16.48 -15.68
C PRO A 123 4.67 -17.55 -16.74
N ASN A 124 5.91 -18.05 -16.71
CA ASN A 124 6.40 -19.16 -17.54
C ASN A 124 6.19 -18.98 -19.05
N CYS A 125 6.17 -17.74 -19.56
CA CYS A 125 6.03 -17.46 -20.99
C CYS A 125 7.29 -17.71 -21.83
N GLY A 126 8.40 -18.11 -21.20
CA GLY A 126 9.65 -18.44 -21.90
C GLY A 126 10.48 -17.23 -22.35
N MET A 127 10.14 -16.03 -21.90
CA MET A 127 10.95 -14.82 -22.17
C MET A 127 12.32 -14.92 -21.51
N LYS A 128 13.39 -14.78 -22.31
CA LYS A 128 14.78 -14.73 -21.82
C LYS A 128 15.03 -13.49 -20.97
N ALA A 129 14.34 -12.38 -21.25
CA ALA A 129 14.37 -11.18 -20.43
C ALA A 129 13.82 -11.38 -19.00
N VAL A 130 13.07 -12.48 -18.76
CA VAL A 130 12.57 -12.87 -17.43
C VAL A 130 13.02 -14.29 -17.09
N PRO A 131 14.31 -14.52 -16.76
CA PRO A 131 14.84 -15.86 -16.52
C PRO A 131 14.14 -16.60 -15.38
N SER A 132 13.56 -15.86 -14.43
CA SER A 132 12.83 -16.44 -13.31
C SER A 132 11.51 -17.11 -13.70
N GLY A 133 10.96 -16.79 -14.88
CA GLY A 133 9.62 -17.21 -15.27
C GLY A 133 8.48 -16.63 -14.43
N LEU A 134 8.77 -15.72 -13.49
CA LEU A 134 7.74 -15.11 -12.64
C LEU A 134 7.11 -13.91 -13.34
N GLU A 135 5.80 -13.75 -13.13
CA GLU A 135 5.03 -12.64 -13.68
C GLU A 135 5.53 -11.26 -13.24
N GLU A 136 5.28 -10.25 -14.05
CA GLU A 136 5.66 -8.86 -13.78
C GLU A 136 4.66 -7.89 -14.39
N ASP A 137 4.26 -6.89 -13.62
CA ASP A 137 3.42 -5.81 -14.07
C ASP A 137 4.19 -4.49 -14.01
N CYS A 138 4.04 -3.66 -15.04
CA CYS A 138 4.57 -2.30 -15.08
C CYS A 138 3.41 -1.33 -15.32
N VAL A 139 3.05 -0.57 -14.29
CA VAL A 139 1.95 0.40 -14.32
C VAL A 139 2.49 1.76 -14.73
N PHE A 140 1.89 2.39 -15.74
CA PHE A 140 2.45 3.63 -16.30
C PHE A 140 2.29 4.81 -15.34
N ASP A 141 1.06 5.11 -14.92
CA ASP A 141 0.75 6.25 -14.05
C ASP A 141 0.86 5.84 -12.56
N PRO A 142 1.81 6.42 -11.79
CA PRO A 142 1.95 6.14 -10.37
C PRO A 142 0.68 6.40 -9.55
N LYS A 143 -0.21 7.29 -9.98
CA LYS A 143 -1.47 7.61 -9.27
C LYS A 143 -2.46 6.43 -9.24
N ARG A 144 -2.21 5.39 -10.03
CA ARG A 144 -2.98 4.14 -10.02
C ARG A 144 -2.51 3.14 -8.97
N VAL A 145 -1.40 3.43 -8.30
CA VAL A 145 -0.78 2.57 -7.30
C VAL A 145 -0.92 3.26 -5.94
N THR A 146 -1.62 2.62 -5.01
CA THR A 146 -1.79 3.16 -3.66
C THR A 146 -1.26 2.20 -2.61
N VAL A 147 -0.38 2.69 -1.73
CA VAL A 147 0.12 1.90 -0.61
C VAL A 147 -1.02 1.65 0.38
N ARG A 148 -1.14 0.40 0.85
CA ARG A 148 -2.10 0.00 1.89
C ARG A 148 -1.40 -0.38 3.19
N ILE A 149 -0.36 -1.21 3.08
CA ILE A 149 0.35 -1.77 4.23
C ILE A 149 1.85 -1.83 3.91
N ILE A 150 2.69 -1.61 4.92
CA ILE A 150 4.13 -1.84 4.85
C ILE A 150 4.43 -3.15 5.60
N CYS A 151 5.04 -4.11 4.93
CA CYS A 151 5.50 -5.37 5.53
C CYS A 151 7.00 -5.28 5.81
N LEU A 152 7.35 -5.27 7.10
CA LEU A 152 8.73 -5.38 7.58
C LEU A 152 9.03 -6.85 7.87
N TYR A 153 10.12 -7.37 7.28
CA TYR A 153 10.64 -8.68 7.65
C TYR A 153 11.78 -8.45 8.63
N LEU A 154 11.46 -8.47 9.92
CA LEU A 154 12.50 -8.53 10.93
C LEU A 154 13.15 -9.91 10.82
N THR A 155 14.36 -9.95 10.25
CA THR A 155 15.21 -11.13 10.40
C THR A 155 15.65 -11.16 11.86
N ILE A 156 14.94 -11.93 12.68
CA ILE A 156 15.48 -12.33 13.98
C ILE A 156 16.65 -13.26 13.65
N SER A 157 17.86 -12.70 13.57
CA SER A 157 19.06 -13.51 13.45
C SER A 157 19.20 -14.29 14.76
N PRO A 158 19.24 -15.63 14.75
CA PRO A 158 19.62 -16.39 15.94
C PRO A 158 21.14 -16.27 16.10
N ALA A 159 21.63 -15.05 16.36
CA ALA A 159 23.04 -14.78 16.55
C ALA A 159 23.28 -14.37 18.01
N SER A 160 23.35 -15.39 18.86
CA SER A 160 24.30 -15.58 19.96
C SER A 160 23.62 -16.38 21.07
N SER A 161 24.04 -17.63 21.20
CA SER A 161 23.67 -18.54 22.27
C SER A 161 24.28 -18.11 23.61
N PHE A 162 24.13 -16.87 24.05
CA PHE A 162 24.49 -16.43 25.40
C PHE A 162 23.66 -15.21 25.80
N VAL A 163 22.37 -15.43 26.10
CA VAL A 163 21.62 -14.49 26.95
C VAL A 163 21.29 -15.26 28.21
N THR A 164 22.01 -14.96 29.28
CA THR A 164 21.66 -15.42 30.62
C THR A 164 20.27 -14.86 30.99
N PRO A 165 19.47 -15.55 31.82
CA PRO A 165 18.03 -15.30 31.95
C PRO A 165 17.64 -13.96 32.61
N THR A 166 18.59 -13.09 32.94
CA THR A 166 18.35 -11.97 33.85
C THR A 166 18.02 -10.63 33.18
N LEU A 167 18.15 -10.50 31.85
CA LEU A 167 17.86 -9.24 31.12
C LEU A 167 16.62 -9.28 30.21
N CYS A 168 15.81 -10.34 30.25
CA CYS A 168 14.60 -10.45 29.42
C CYS A 168 13.40 -9.65 29.96
N MET A 169 13.42 -9.25 31.24
CA MET A 169 12.29 -8.56 31.89
C MET A 169 12.38 -7.02 31.87
N SER A 170 13.51 -6.43 31.47
CA SER A 170 13.72 -4.97 31.52
C SER A 170 13.44 -4.22 30.22
N PHE A 171 13.25 -4.90 29.08
CA PHE A 171 12.91 -4.25 27.81
C PHE A 171 11.41 -4.31 27.46
N PHE A 172 10.66 -5.26 28.03
CA PHE A 172 9.21 -5.35 27.81
C PHE A 172 8.39 -4.34 28.62
N THR A 173 8.95 -3.79 29.71
CA THR A 173 8.24 -2.87 30.61
C THR A 173 8.41 -1.39 30.25
N THR A 174 9.42 -1.01 29.47
CA THR A 174 9.67 0.40 29.08
C THR A 174 8.89 0.83 27.83
N PHE A 175 8.45 -0.10 26.97
CA PHE A 175 7.67 0.26 25.78
C PHE A 175 6.16 0.35 26.03
N ILE A 176 5.63 -0.32 27.06
CA ILE A 176 4.19 -0.23 27.41
C ILE A 176 3.88 1.03 28.22
N ASN A 177 4.84 1.59 28.95
CA ASN A 177 4.62 2.79 29.77
C ASN A 177 4.66 4.13 29.02
N PHE A 178 5.05 4.16 27.73
CA PHE A 178 5.00 5.40 26.94
C PHE A 178 3.63 5.69 26.32
N LEU A 179 2.64 4.78 26.50
CA LEU A 179 1.27 4.98 26.02
C LEU A 179 0.25 5.25 27.14
N TYR A 180 0.65 5.27 28.42
CA TYR A 180 -0.27 5.43 29.56
C TYR A 180 0.10 6.52 30.58
N CYS A 181 1.07 7.38 30.30
CA CYS A 181 1.43 8.51 31.18
C CYS A 181 1.02 9.87 30.58
N LEU A 182 -0.27 10.19 30.65
CA LEU A 182 -0.70 11.59 30.85
C LEU A 182 -1.23 11.70 32.29
N PRO A 183 -0.70 12.59 33.14
CA PRO A 183 -1.13 12.69 34.53
C PRO A 183 -2.47 13.41 34.61
N LEU A 184 -3.50 12.69 35.06
CA LEU A 184 -4.76 13.27 35.51
C LEU A 184 -4.54 13.79 36.94
N PHE A 185 -4.29 15.09 37.11
CA PHE A 185 -4.32 15.73 38.42
C PHE A 185 -5.75 16.09 38.81
N LEU A 186 -6.16 15.52 39.94
CA LEU A 186 -7.41 15.71 40.67
C LEU A 186 -7.61 17.16 41.14
N LEU A 187 -8.85 17.64 41.09
CA LEU A 187 -9.37 18.53 42.15
C LEU A 187 -10.76 18.04 42.60
N HIS A 188 -10.88 17.99 43.92
CA HIS A 188 -11.99 17.51 44.73
C HIS A 188 -13.23 18.40 44.63
N GLY A 189 -14.42 17.85 44.91
CA GLY A 189 -15.50 18.64 45.48
C GLY A 189 -16.94 18.17 45.23
N SER A 190 -17.48 17.44 46.22
CA SER A 190 -18.84 17.57 46.77
C SER A 190 -20.11 17.22 45.96
N SER A 191 -20.84 16.25 46.56
CA SER A 191 -22.28 16.23 46.85
C SER A 191 -23.29 15.69 45.82
N LEU A 192 -24.11 14.75 46.32
CA LEU A 192 -25.34 14.22 45.76
C LEU A 192 -26.33 15.33 45.38
N SER A 193 -27.01 15.20 44.24
CA SER A 193 -28.48 14.97 44.18
C SER A 193 -29.00 14.90 42.73
N THR A 194 -29.84 13.89 42.49
CA THR A 194 -31.06 13.82 41.65
C THR A 194 -31.26 14.87 40.53
N LEU A 195 -31.47 14.42 39.29
CA LEU A 195 -32.73 14.59 38.51
C LEU A 195 -32.58 14.28 37.01
N MET A 196 -33.49 13.42 36.55
CA MET A 196 -34.22 13.41 35.27
C MET A 196 -33.49 13.25 33.92
N TYR A 197 -33.80 12.11 33.28
CA TYR A 197 -34.00 11.97 31.82
C TYR A 197 -35.07 12.98 31.33
N PRO A 198 -35.03 13.43 30.05
CA PRO A 198 -35.73 12.63 29.04
C PRO A 198 -35.05 12.55 27.66
N GLN A 199 -35.50 11.53 26.95
CA GLN A 199 -35.22 11.18 25.56
C GLN A 199 -35.73 12.22 24.56
N SER A 200 -35.32 11.99 23.31
CA SER A 200 -35.93 12.38 22.03
C SER A 200 -35.39 13.65 21.37
N LEU A 201 -34.84 13.51 20.16
CA LEU A 201 -35.60 13.75 18.94
C LEU A 201 -34.81 13.34 17.69
N LEU A 202 -35.56 12.81 16.73
CA LEU A 202 -35.14 12.28 15.44
C LEU A 202 -34.78 13.39 14.42
N SER A 203 -33.84 13.06 13.53
CA SER A 203 -33.79 13.43 12.08
C SER A 203 -33.56 14.90 11.67
N PRO A 204 -33.34 15.22 10.37
CA PRO A 204 -32.42 14.66 9.37
C PRO A 204 -31.49 15.74 8.74
N CYS A 205 -30.53 15.29 7.93
CA CYS A 205 -29.65 16.01 6.99
C CYS A 205 -30.07 17.43 6.51
N PRO A 206 -29.09 18.33 6.24
CA PRO A 206 -29.09 19.02 4.95
C PRO A 206 -27.72 19.01 4.24
N LYS A 207 -27.70 18.33 3.08
CA LYS A 207 -27.46 18.89 1.74
C LYS A 207 -26.59 20.17 1.60
N TYR A 208 -25.62 20.05 0.68
CA TYR A 208 -24.96 21.05 -0.17
C TYR A 208 -23.79 21.85 0.41
N LEU A 209 -22.62 21.67 -0.22
CA LEU A 209 -21.87 22.81 -0.77
C LEU A 209 -21.11 22.39 -2.03
N SER A 210 -21.71 22.78 -3.17
CA SER A 210 -21.04 22.98 -4.44
C SER A 210 -20.19 24.25 -4.34
N LEU A 211 -18.93 24.17 -4.78
CA LEU A 211 -18.18 25.36 -5.17
C LEU A 211 -17.66 25.15 -6.59
N ALA A 212 -18.28 25.88 -7.50
CA ALA A 212 -17.85 26.08 -8.87
C ALA A 212 -16.64 27.03 -8.93
N SER A 213 -15.91 26.90 -10.03
CA SER A 213 -14.60 27.46 -10.39
C SER A 213 -14.50 28.99 -10.41
N PRO A 214 -13.29 29.51 -10.71
CA PRO A 214 -13.19 30.07 -12.06
C PRO A 214 -11.93 29.64 -12.83
N THR A 215 -12.17 29.51 -14.13
CA THR A 215 -11.26 29.39 -15.26
C THR A 215 -10.19 30.47 -15.32
N LEU A 216 -8.95 30.10 -15.65
CA LEU A 216 -8.02 30.94 -16.42
C LEU A 216 -6.92 30.09 -17.08
N SER A 217 -7.08 29.87 -18.40
CA SER A 217 -6.00 29.74 -19.40
C SER A 217 -5.97 31.08 -20.17
N PRO A 218 -5.00 31.43 -21.05
CA PRO A 218 -3.97 30.58 -21.68
C PRO A 218 -2.56 31.24 -21.82
N LYS A 219 -1.55 30.46 -22.25
CA LYS A 219 -0.75 30.72 -23.48
C LYS A 219 0.49 29.80 -23.63
N HIS A 220 0.72 29.44 -24.88
CA HIS A 220 1.88 28.80 -25.50
C HIS A 220 3.24 29.44 -25.13
N SER A 221 4.31 28.63 -25.14
CA SER A 221 5.50 28.87 -25.98
C SER A 221 6.33 27.60 -26.13
N THR A 222 6.66 27.30 -27.39
CA THR A 222 7.85 26.59 -27.96
C THR A 222 8.54 25.50 -27.15
#